data_AF-A0A504LSE9-F1
#
_entry.id   AF-A0A504LSE9-F1
#
_cell.length_a   1.000
_cell.length_b   1.000
_cell.length_c   1.000
_cell.angle_alpha   90.00
_cell.angle_beta   90.00
_cell.angle_gamma   90.00
#
_symmetry.space_group_name_H-M   'P 1'
#
loop_
_entity.id
_entity.type
_entity.pdbx_description
1 polymer ?
#
loop_
_entity_poly.entity_id
_entity_poly.type
_entity_poly.pdbx_seq_one_letter_code
_entity_poly.pdbx_strand_id
1 'polypeptide(L)'
;MNNAGPGYASGDRVRLLQLSDEFLSDMPEEDVADLNTLIGREWIVEEWHEDLGQLEISNSLSKTETIHFVWVPPEWVERIR
;
A
#
# COMPACT_ATOMS: atom_id res chain seq x y z
N MET A 1 8.93 -14.39 23.03
CA MET A 1 9.55 -13.83 21.81
C MET A 1 8.57 -12.81 21.28
N ASN A 2 8.94 -11.53 21.27
CA ASN A 2 8.04 -10.47 20.82
C ASN A 2 8.00 -10.50 19.29
N ASN A 3 7.11 -11.33 18.70
CA ASN A 3 6.63 -11.15 17.33
C ASN A 3 5.69 -9.94 17.32
N ALA A 4 6.19 -8.76 17.70
CA ALA A 4 5.46 -7.55 17.41
C ALA A 4 5.70 -7.33 15.92
N GLY A 5 4.67 -7.52 15.09
CA GLY A 5 4.70 -7.11 13.69
C GLY A 5 5.12 -5.63 13.55
N PRO A 6 5.17 -5.09 12.34
CA PRO A 6 5.64 -3.73 12.09
C PRO A 6 4.81 -2.60 12.77
N GLY A 7 3.79 -2.99 13.55
CA GLY A 7 3.06 -2.16 14.49
C GLY A 7 2.03 -1.26 13.82
N TYR A 8 1.68 -1.52 12.56
CA TYR A 8 0.71 -0.72 11.83
C TYR A 8 -0.69 -1.03 12.34
N ALA A 9 -1.49 0.02 12.51
CA ALA A 9 -2.89 -0.10 12.87
C ALA A 9 -3.77 0.42 11.71
N SER A 10 -5.00 -0.10 11.63
CA SER A 10 -6.00 0.44 10.72
C SER A 10 -6.19 1.94 10.97
N GLY A 11 -6.20 2.73 9.89
CA GLY A 11 -6.26 4.18 9.92
C GLY A 11 -4.90 4.89 9.97
N ASP A 12 -3.79 4.16 10.13
CA ASP A 12 -2.45 4.74 10.05
C ASP A 12 -2.22 5.34 8.65
N ARG A 13 -1.58 6.50 8.59
CA ARG A 13 -1.19 7.14 7.33
C ARG A 13 0.21 6.69 6.93
N VAL A 14 0.34 6.28 5.67
CA VAL A 14 1.61 5.85 5.11
C VAL A 14 1.85 6.48 3.75
N ARG A 15 3.11 6.61 3.34
CA ARG A 15 3.49 6.96 1.98
C ARG A 15 3.98 5.70 1.27
N LEU A 16 3.41 5.43 0.10
CA LEU A 16 3.90 4.35 -0.77
C LEU A 16 5.24 4.77 -1.37
N LEU A 17 6.29 3.97 -1.21
CA LEU A 17 7.64 4.27 -1.66
C LEU A 17 7.96 3.65 -3.02
N GLN A 18 7.46 2.45 -3.28
CA GLN A 18 7.75 1.69 -4.49
C GLN A 18 6.72 0.58 -4.70
N LEU A 19 6.66 0.08 -5.93
CA LEU A 19 6.02 -1.16 -6.35
C LEU A 19 7.03 -1.89 -7.23
N SER A 20 7.24 -3.20 -7.03
CA SER A 20 8.17 -3.97 -7.86
C SER A 20 7.59 -4.32 -9.22
N ASP A 21 8.45 -4.51 -10.22
CA ASP A 21 8.03 -4.97 -11.55
C ASP A 21 7.32 -6.34 -11.49
N GLU A 22 7.70 -7.21 -10.55
CA GLU A 22 7.05 -8.51 -10.31
C GLU A 22 5.63 -8.35 -9.76
N PHE A 23 5.40 -7.37 -8.87
CA PHE A 23 4.05 -7.06 -8.39
C PHE A 23 3.16 -6.54 -9.53
N LEU A 24 3.74 -5.79 -10.46
CA LEU A 24 3.03 -5.16 -11.57
C LEU A 24 2.87 -6.07 -12.79
N SER A 25 3.63 -7.18 -12.89
CA SER A 25 3.71 -7.97 -14.14
C SER A 25 2.42 -8.68 -14.52
N ASP A 26 1.53 -8.95 -13.56
CA ASP A 26 0.24 -9.60 -13.79
C ASP A 26 -0.91 -8.59 -14.00
N MET A 27 -0.60 -7.30 -14.10
CA MET A 27 -1.61 -6.24 -14.19
C MET A 27 -1.71 -5.65 -15.61
N PRO A 28 -2.91 -5.18 -16.03
CA PRO A 28 -3.07 -4.38 -17.25
C PRO A 28 -2.20 -3.12 -17.24
N GLU A 29 -1.69 -2.72 -18.41
CA GLU A 29 -0.82 -1.53 -18.54
C GLU A 29 -1.46 -0.24 -18.00
N GLU A 30 -2.79 -0.10 -18.11
CA GLU A 30 -3.54 1.03 -17.58
C GLU A 30 -3.49 1.08 -16.05
N ASP A 31 -3.74 -0.05 -15.39
CA ASP A 31 -3.65 -0.17 -13.93
C ASP A 31 -2.22 0.06 -13.42
N VAL A 32 -1.23 -0.44 -14.16
CA VAL A 32 0.19 -0.22 -13.85
C VAL A 32 0.55 1.26 -13.95
N ALA A 33 0.10 1.95 -15.00
CA ALA A 33 0.33 3.38 -15.17
C ALA A 33 -0.28 4.16 -14.01
N ASP A 34 -1.54 3.87 -13.66
CA ASP A 34 -2.26 4.52 -12.57
C ASP A 34 -1.57 4.29 -11.22
N LEU A 35 -1.24 3.04 -10.87
CA LEU A 35 -0.53 2.71 -9.63
C LEU A 35 0.83 3.39 -9.52
N ASN A 36 1.57 3.50 -10.62
CA ASN A 36 2.83 4.23 -10.63
C ASN A 36 2.65 5.73 -10.32
N THR A 37 1.53 6.35 -10.70
CA THR A 37 1.24 7.74 -10.33
C THR A 37 0.92 7.95 -8.84
N LEU A 38 0.62 6.86 -8.14
CA LEU A 38 0.29 6.86 -6.70
C LEU A 38 1.52 6.63 -5.81
N ILE A 39 2.66 6.23 -6.38
CA ILE A 39 3.93 6.18 -5.66
C ILE A 39 4.28 7.59 -5.17
N GLY A 40 4.70 7.69 -3.91
CA GLY A 40 4.99 8.93 -3.20
C GLY A 40 3.76 9.63 -2.60
N ARG A 41 2.54 9.13 -2.84
CA ARG A 41 1.31 9.68 -2.24
C ARG A 41 1.02 9.09 -0.87
N GLU A 42 0.15 9.77 -0.12
CA GLU A 42 -0.40 9.30 1.15
C GLU A 42 -1.50 8.26 0.89
N TRP A 43 -1.45 7.16 1.65
CA TRP A 43 -2.39 6.04 1.69
C TRP A 43 -2.80 5.78 3.14
N ILE A 44 -3.91 5.07 3.31
CA ILE A 44 -4.42 4.63 4.60
C ILE A 44 -4.17 3.14 4.76
N VAL A 45 -3.63 2.73 5.92
CA VAL A 45 -3.58 1.31 6.28
C VAL A 45 -4.98 0.84 6.62
N GLU A 46 -5.44 -0.20 5.95
CA GLU A 46 -6.68 -0.88 6.27
C GLU A 46 -6.41 -1.99 7.30
N GLU A 47 -5.45 -2.86 7.02
CA GLU A 47 -5.14 -4.03 7.84
C GLU A 47 -3.66 -4.47 7.73
N TRP A 48 -3.13 -5.08 8.79
CA TRP A 48 -1.87 -5.82 8.77
C TRP A 48 -2.17 -7.32 8.74
N HIS A 49 -1.81 -7.96 7.62
CA HIS A 49 -1.98 -9.40 7.42
C HIS A 49 -0.72 -10.13 7.90
N GLU A 50 -0.68 -10.52 9.17
CA GLU A 50 0.50 -11.16 9.80
C GLU A 50 0.93 -12.43 9.08
N ASP A 51 -0.04 -13.25 8.62
CA ASP A 51 0.23 -14.51 7.92
C ASP A 51 0.88 -14.30 6.54
N LEU A 52 0.65 -13.15 5.91
CA LEU A 52 1.18 -12.80 4.59
C LEU A 52 2.43 -11.92 4.67
N GLY A 53 2.68 -11.31 5.83
CA GLY A 53 3.74 -10.31 5.98
C GLY A 53 3.46 -9.02 5.20
N GLN A 54 2.18 -8.71 4.93
CA GLN A 54 1.76 -7.62 4.04
C GLN A 54 0.81 -6.65 4.72
N LEU A 55 0.91 -5.38 4.34
CA LEU A 55 -0.02 -4.31 4.66
C LEU A 55 -1.01 -4.16 3.52
N GLU A 56 -2.29 -4.20 3.86
CA GLU A 56 -3.34 -3.73 2.98
C GLU A 56 -3.47 -2.22 3.15
N ILE A 57 -3.26 -1.48 2.06
CA ILE A 57 -3.38 -0.03 2.05
C ILE A 57 -4.38 0.42 0.99
N SER A 58 -5.12 1.48 1.29
CA SER A 58 -6.07 2.09 0.38
C SER A 58 -5.71 3.53 0.02
N ASN A 59 -6.00 3.91 -1.22
CA ASN A 59 -5.97 5.30 -1.66
C ASN A 59 -7.32 5.69 -2.24
N SER A 60 -8.03 6.58 -1.54
CA SER A 60 -9.16 7.30 -2.13
C SER A 60 -8.63 8.56 -2.80
N LEU A 61 -8.31 8.50 -4.09
CA LEU A 61 -8.11 9.72 -4.86
C LEU A 61 -9.45 10.48 -4.87
N SER A 62 -9.49 11.60 -4.15
CA SER A 62 -10.69 12.37 -3.81
C SER A 62 -11.43 13.03 -5.00
N LYS A 63 -11.26 12.54 -6.23
CA LYS A 63 -11.91 13.09 -7.44
C LYS A 63 -12.48 12.07 -8.43
N THR A 64 -12.16 10.77 -8.33
CA THR A 64 -12.55 9.78 -9.35
C THR A 64 -13.34 8.58 -8.81
N GLU A 65 -13.69 8.53 -7.53
CA GLU A 65 -14.39 7.41 -6.85
C GLU A 65 -13.66 6.04 -6.89
N THR A 66 -12.60 5.89 -7.68
CA THR A 66 -11.78 4.68 -7.69
C THR A 66 -10.97 4.59 -6.40
N ILE A 67 -11.27 3.57 -5.60
CA ILE A 67 -10.48 3.19 -4.44
C ILE A 67 -9.49 2.12 -4.90
N HIS A 68 -8.20 2.41 -4.80
CA HIS A 68 -7.16 1.41 -5.02
C HIS A 68 -6.85 0.71 -3.71
N PHE A 69 -6.81 -0.63 -3.74
CA PHE A 69 -6.31 -1.45 -2.65
C PHE A 69 -5.08 -2.18 -3.14
N VAL A 70 -3.98 -2.11 -2.39
CA VAL A 70 -2.76 -2.86 -2.69
C VAL A 70 -2.23 -3.51 -1.42
N TRP A 71 -1.67 -4.70 -1.58
CA TRP A 71 -1.05 -5.47 -0.50
C TRP A 71 0.45 -5.41 -0.69
N VAL A 72 1.13 -4.71 0.21
CA VAL A 72 2.57 -4.40 0.07
C VAL A 72 3.32 -4.78 1.33
N PRO A 73 4.59 -5.20 1.22
CA PRO A 73 5.39 -5.44 2.41
C PRO A 73 5.71 -4.11 3.13
N PRO A 74 5.95 -4.12 4.44
CA PRO A 74 6.12 -2.91 5.24
C PRO A 74 7.30 -2.04 4.81
N GLU A 75 8.34 -2.60 4.21
CA GLU A 75 9.49 -1.86 3.68
C GLU A 75 9.17 -1.02 2.44
N TRP A 76 8.01 -1.21 1.81
CA TRP A 76 7.55 -0.40 0.67
C TRP A 76 6.75 0.81 1.08
N VAL A 77 6.55 1.01 2.39
CA VAL A 77 5.83 2.15 2.91
C VAL A 77 6.62 2.84 4.01
N GLU A 78 6.45 4.15 4.14
CA GLU A 78 6.90 4.90 5.32
C GLU A 78 5.71 5.46 6.08
N ARG A 79 5.79 5.49 7.41
CA ARG A 79 4.76 6.14 8.23
C ARG A 79 4.83 7.64 8.09
N ILE A 80 3.66 8.26 7.92
CA ILE A 80 3.51 9.73 7.93
C ILE A 80 2.81 10.12 9.24
N ARG A 81 3.30 11.16 9.90
CA ARG A 81 2.69 11.73 11.12
C ARG A 81 1.79 12.91 10.78
#